data_AF-A0A7L2D7C2-F1
#
_entry.id   AF-A0A7L2D7C2-F1
#
_cell.length_a   1.000
_cell.length_b   1.000
_cell.length_c   1.000
_cell.angle_alpha   90.00
_cell.angle_beta   90.00
_cell.angle_gamma   90.00
#
_symmetry.space_group_name_H-M   'P 1'
#
loop_
_entity.id
_entity.type
_entity.pdbx_description
1 polymer ?
#
loop_
_entity_poly.entity_id
_entity_poly.type
_entity_poly.pdbx_seq_one_letter_code
_entity_poly.pdbx_strand_id
1 'polypeptide(L)'
;MSSRELVVLSVGGVRFVTRASTLQQFPESRLARMVNDDDREFKLVNGEFFVDRDGTLFGYIMDFLRTLQVSLPTDFSDYQRLQREAEYYGLYTLADLLSQEHLLKPRLEILEVRFSLQEMQAFFRIFGSCSTTIEALAEQITVFTGQQSGQGWNSPFTSQKQLVPLPLERPSHHDLVFLCGTEYSAGDQVVARYVSIKPDNRKLINGTNVLGLLLDSLLKDGFRLISTRTVASEEKVECYTFERMKRAAGLAIMVNQTAGSSGVGQGRRSQVQKGK
;
A
#
# COMPACT_ATOMS: atom_id res chain seq x y z
N MET A 1 -34.61 -21.01 22.94
CA MET A 1 -35.16 -19.65 22.85
C MET A 1 -35.21 -19.28 21.38
N SER A 2 -36.34 -18.74 20.90
CA SER A 2 -36.54 -18.43 19.49
C SER A 2 -35.52 -17.38 19.06
N SER A 3 -34.44 -17.79 18.40
CA SER A 3 -33.46 -16.88 17.80
C SER A 3 -34.19 -16.03 16.77
N ARG A 4 -34.36 -14.74 17.04
CA ARG A 4 -34.84 -13.80 16.02
C ARG A 4 -33.79 -13.76 14.91
N GLU A 5 -34.11 -14.35 13.76
CA GLU A 5 -33.22 -14.40 12.61
C GLU A 5 -32.89 -12.99 12.11
N LEU A 6 -33.88 -12.10 12.15
CA LEU A 6 -33.77 -10.69 11.76
C LEU A 6 -33.94 -9.76 12.96
N VAL A 7 -33.11 -8.72 12.99
CA VAL A 7 -33.10 -7.66 13.98
C VAL A 7 -33.31 -6.33 13.26
N VAL A 8 -34.20 -5.51 13.80
CA VAL A 8 -34.50 -4.17 13.30
C VAL A 8 -33.94 -3.14 14.29
N LEU A 9 -33.21 -2.15 13.79
CA LEU A 9 -32.62 -1.07 14.58
C LEU A 9 -32.96 0.28 13.96
N SER A 10 -33.41 1.23 14.79
CA SER A 10 -33.53 2.64 14.45
C SER A 10 -32.38 3.40 15.10
N VAL A 11 -31.38 3.79 14.30
CA VAL A 11 -30.16 4.48 14.76
C VAL A 11 -30.19 5.92 14.28
N GLY A 12 -30.37 6.89 15.18
CA GLY A 12 -30.42 8.32 14.83
C GLY A 12 -31.50 8.67 13.81
N GLY A 13 -32.61 7.92 13.79
CA GLY A 13 -33.71 8.05 12.82
C GLY A 13 -33.51 7.28 11.51
N VAL A 14 -32.37 6.61 11.31
CA VAL A 14 -32.11 5.74 10.15
C VAL A 14 -32.43 4.29 10.52
N ARG A 15 -33.26 3.64 9.71
CA ARG A 15 -33.72 2.27 9.94
C ARG A 15 -32.80 1.25 9.27
N PHE A 16 -32.28 0.32 10.06
CA PHE A 16 -31.45 -0.80 9.64
C PHE A 16 -32.16 -2.13 9.90
N VAL A 17 -32.03 -3.07 8.96
CA VAL A 17 -32.48 -4.46 9.12
C VAL A 17 -31.30 -5.36 8.84
N THR A 18 -31.00 -6.27 9.77
CA THR A 18 -29.86 -7.18 9.65
C THR A 18 -30.14 -8.50 10.36
N ARG A 19 -29.19 -9.45 10.25
CA ARG A 19 -29.25 -10.71 10.99
C ARG A 19 -28.67 -10.57 12.39
N ALA A 20 -29.21 -11.32 13.34
CA ALA A 20 -28.64 -11.43 14.68
C ALA A 20 -27.16 -11.87 14.63
N SER A 21 -26.83 -12.81 13.74
CA SER A 21 -25.47 -13.31 13.54
C SER A 21 -24.47 -12.21 13.16
N THR A 22 -24.90 -11.20 12.40
CA THR A 22 -24.04 -10.07 12.00
C THR A 22 -23.69 -9.20 13.20
N LEU A 23 -24.65 -8.94 14.09
CA LEU A 23 -24.42 -8.15 15.31
C LEU A 23 -23.59 -8.93 16.35
N GLN A 24 -23.66 -10.27 16.31
CA GLN A 24 -22.90 -11.18 17.16
C GLN A 24 -21.51 -11.52 16.60
N GLN A 25 -21.11 -10.95 15.46
CA GLN A 25 -19.81 -11.21 14.83
C GLN A 25 -18.63 -10.94 15.77
N PHE A 26 -18.80 -10.00 16.70
CA PHE A 26 -17.90 -9.73 17.81
C PHE A 26 -18.67 -9.96 19.12
N PRO A 27 -18.55 -11.12 19.78
CA PRO A 27 -19.34 -11.47 20.96
C PRO A 27 -19.17 -10.49 22.14
N GLU A 28 -17.98 -9.91 22.28
CA GLU A 28 -17.67 -8.92 23.32
C GLU A 28 -18.20 -7.51 23.01
N SER A 29 -18.74 -7.31 21.80
CA SER A 29 -19.27 -6.02 21.38
C SER A 29 -20.58 -5.69 22.09
N ARG A 30 -20.86 -4.40 22.14
CA ARG A 30 -22.11 -3.89 22.68
C ARG A 30 -23.33 -4.33 21.87
N LEU A 31 -23.16 -4.44 20.55
CA LEU A 31 -24.20 -4.90 19.63
C LEU A 31 -24.57 -6.38 19.84
N ALA A 32 -23.60 -7.23 20.19
CA ALA A 32 -23.87 -8.62 20.55
C ALA A 32 -24.67 -8.71 21.86
N ARG A 33 -24.28 -7.94 22.89
CA ARG A 33 -25.01 -7.87 24.18
C ARG A 33 -26.44 -7.39 24.01
N MET A 34 -26.68 -6.41 23.13
CA MET A 34 -28.02 -5.94 22.79
C MET A 34 -28.91 -7.08 22.27
N VAL A 35 -28.41 -7.93 21.39
CA VAL A 35 -29.19 -9.06 20.85
C VAL A 35 -29.41 -10.16 21.89
N ASN A 36 -28.48 -10.32 22.82
CA ASN A 36 -28.57 -11.29 23.91
C ASN A 36 -29.40 -10.81 25.12
N ASP A 37 -29.96 -9.58 25.06
CA ASP A 37 -30.68 -8.93 26.16
C ASP A 37 -29.83 -8.68 27.42
N ASP A 38 -28.50 -8.58 27.22
CA ASP A 38 -27.50 -8.41 28.29
C ASP A 38 -27.13 -6.93 28.54
N ASP A 39 -27.63 -5.99 27.73
CA ASP A 39 -27.36 -4.55 27.86
C ASP A 39 -28.65 -3.77 28.14
N ARG A 40 -28.73 -3.17 29.33
CA ARG A 40 -29.92 -2.48 29.85
C ARG A 40 -30.26 -1.18 29.13
N GLU A 41 -29.33 -0.62 28.36
CA GLU A 41 -29.56 0.61 27.58
C GLU A 41 -30.39 0.33 26.33
N PHE A 42 -30.23 -0.85 25.72
CA PHE A 42 -30.99 -1.21 24.53
C PHE A 42 -32.34 -1.80 24.91
N LYS A 43 -33.37 -1.00 24.70
CA LYS A 43 -34.75 -1.45 24.87
C LYS A 43 -35.36 -1.73 23.52
N LEU A 44 -35.98 -2.90 23.42
CA LEU A 44 -36.83 -3.22 22.30
C LEU A 44 -38.19 -2.52 22.46
N VAL A 45 -38.50 -1.59 21.57
CA VAL A 45 -39.77 -0.87 21.54
C VAL A 45 -40.49 -1.23 20.24
N ASN A 46 -41.70 -1.77 20.32
CA ASN A 46 -42.50 -2.17 19.16
C ASN A 46 -41.78 -3.11 18.17
N GLY A 47 -40.86 -3.96 18.66
CA GLY A 47 -40.11 -4.90 17.83
C GLY A 47 -38.85 -4.32 17.16
N GLU A 48 -38.48 -3.08 17.49
CA GLU A 48 -37.30 -2.39 16.99
C GLU A 48 -36.42 -1.90 18.15
N PHE A 49 -35.10 -1.99 17.98
CA PHE A 49 -34.15 -1.39 18.92
C PHE A 49 -33.91 0.06 18.55
N PHE A 50 -34.06 0.97 19.51
CA PHE A 50 -33.73 2.37 19.32
C PHE A 50 -32.32 2.67 19.81
N VAL A 51 -31.53 3.38 19.00
CA VAL A 51 -30.16 3.76 19.30
C VAL A 51 -29.99 5.25 19.01
N ASP A 52 -29.70 6.03 20.05
CA ASP A 52 -29.53 7.49 19.94
C ASP A 52 -28.10 7.85 19.53
N ARG A 53 -27.71 7.41 18.32
CA ARG A 53 -26.37 7.57 17.74
C ARG A 53 -26.44 7.99 16.27
N ASP A 54 -25.30 8.26 15.65
CA ASP A 54 -25.23 8.70 14.25
C ASP A 54 -25.55 7.54 13.28
N GLY A 55 -26.75 7.58 12.68
CA GLY A 55 -27.18 6.59 11.71
C GLY A 55 -26.36 6.56 10.42
N THR A 56 -25.75 7.68 10.01
CA THR A 56 -24.93 7.73 8.80
C THR A 56 -23.63 6.96 9.01
N LEU A 57 -22.96 7.21 10.14
CA LEU A 57 -21.72 6.52 10.49
C LEU A 57 -21.97 5.05 10.84
N PHE A 58 -23.14 4.72 11.39
CA PHE A 58 -23.53 3.34 11.67
C PHE A 58 -23.57 2.45 10.40
N GLY A 59 -23.80 3.04 9.22
CA GLY A 59 -23.68 2.32 7.95
C GLY A 59 -22.31 1.65 7.78
N TYR A 60 -21.22 2.36 8.07
CA TYR A 60 -19.86 1.83 8.00
C TYR A 60 -19.58 0.77 9.07
N ILE A 61 -20.15 0.93 10.27
CA ILE A 61 -20.10 -0.10 11.32
C ILE A 61 -20.75 -1.40 10.82
N MET A 62 -21.93 -1.29 10.21
CA MET A 62 -22.64 -2.44 9.66
C MET A 62 -21.89 -3.14 8.52
N ASP A 63 -21.27 -2.38 7.62
CA ASP A 63 -20.49 -2.95 6.52
C ASP A 63 -19.22 -3.63 7.02
N PHE A 64 -18.58 -3.07 8.05
CA PHE A 64 -17.47 -3.74 8.74
C PHE A 64 -17.92 -5.06 9.37
N LEU A 65 -19.06 -5.10 10.07
CA LEU A 65 -19.57 -6.35 10.68
C LEU A 65 -19.88 -7.44 9.64
N ARG A 66 -20.27 -7.04 8.42
CA ARG A 66 -20.58 -7.97 7.32
C ARG A 66 -19.34 -8.51 6.63
N THR A 67 -18.34 -7.65 6.42
CA THR A 67 -17.19 -7.94 5.55
C THR A 67 -15.89 -8.20 6.29
N LEU A 68 -15.80 -7.74 7.55
CA LEU A 68 -14.57 -7.66 8.35
C LEU A 68 -13.48 -6.79 7.69
N GLN A 69 -13.88 -5.88 6.81
CA GLN A 69 -13.00 -4.96 6.09
C GLN A 69 -13.40 -3.51 6.38
N VAL A 70 -12.41 -2.64 6.50
CA VAL A 70 -12.63 -1.19 6.57
C VAL A 70 -12.70 -0.65 5.14
N SER A 71 -13.92 -0.45 4.65
CA SER A 71 -14.19 0.13 3.33
C SER A 71 -14.80 1.51 3.48
N LEU A 72 -13.99 2.56 3.26
CA LEU A 72 -14.41 3.95 3.36
C LEU A 72 -14.30 4.63 2.00
N PRO A 73 -15.15 5.63 1.70
CA PRO A 73 -15.00 6.47 0.54
C PRO A 73 -13.60 7.11 0.48
N THR A 74 -13.09 7.35 -0.73
CA THR A 74 -11.74 7.93 -0.93
C THR A 74 -11.60 9.34 -0.34
N ASP A 75 -12.71 10.06 -0.24
CA ASP A 75 -12.85 11.42 0.30
C ASP A 75 -13.39 11.43 1.74
N PHE A 76 -13.51 10.26 2.38
CA PHE A 76 -13.97 10.17 3.76
C PHE A 76 -13.04 10.96 4.68
N SER A 77 -13.62 11.83 5.52
CA SER A 77 -12.90 12.74 6.41
C SER A 77 -13.24 12.56 7.89
N ASP A 78 -14.36 11.88 8.20
CA ASP A 78 -14.94 11.77 9.54
C ASP A 78 -14.35 10.61 10.38
N TYR A 79 -13.06 10.28 10.21
CA TYR A 79 -12.40 9.15 10.90
C TYR A 79 -12.56 9.18 12.41
N GLN A 80 -12.30 10.32 13.05
CA GLN A 80 -12.43 10.46 14.51
C GLN A 80 -13.88 10.33 15.00
N ARG A 81 -14.87 10.69 14.18
CA ARG A 81 -16.28 10.48 14.54
C ARG A 81 -16.63 9.00 14.42
N LEU A 82 -16.23 8.35 13.34
CA LEU A 82 -16.46 6.92 13.15
C LEU A 82 -15.74 6.07 14.19
N GLN A 83 -14.53 6.47 14.59
CA GLN A 83 -13.79 5.82 15.68
C GLN A 83 -14.58 5.87 16.99
N ARG A 84 -15.13 7.03 17.37
CA ARG A 84 -15.97 7.16 18.56
C ARG A 84 -17.24 6.30 18.50
N GLU A 85 -17.83 6.12 17.32
CA GLU A 85 -18.93 5.16 17.14
C GLU A 85 -18.44 3.72 17.35
N ALA A 86 -17.31 3.33 16.76
CA ALA A 86 -16.74 2.00 16.95
C ALA A 86 -16.44 1.70 18.43
N GLU A 87 -15.91 2.67 19.17
CA GLU A 87 -15.70 2.59 20.61
C GLU A 87 -17.02 2.44 21.39
N TYR A 88 -18.04 3.24 21.05
CA TYR A 88 -19.38 3.13 21.66
C TYR A 88 -19.98 1.73 21.48
N TYR A 89 -19.83 1.13 20.29
CA TYR A 89 -20.32 -0.22 20.01
C TYR A 89 -19.39 -1.33 20.53
N GLY A 90 -18.26 -1.00 21.18
CA GLY A 90 -17.31 -1.98 21.70
C GLY A 90 -16.55 -2.75 20.61
N LEU A 91 -16.39 -2.15 19.43
CA LEU A 91 -15.63 -2.70 18.30
C LEU A 91 -14.21 -2.15 18.31
N TYR A 92 -13.45 -2.49 19.34
CA TYR A 92 -12.11 -1.92 19.57
C TYR A 92 -11.12 -2.21 18.43
N THR A 93 -11.22 -3.39 17.80
CA THR A 93 -10.40 -3.72 16.62
C THR A 93 -10.63 -2.75 15.46
N LEU A 94 -11.88 -2.32 15.24
CA LEU A 94 -12.20 -1.30 14.25
C LEU A 94 -11.72 0.08 14.70
N ALA A 95 -11.91 0.43 15.98
CA ALA A 95 -11.45 1.70 16.53
C ALA A 95 -9.92 1.87 16.38
N ASP A 96 -9.16 0.81 16.66
CA ASP A 96 -7.70 0.80 16.52
C ASP A 96 -7.27 1.01 15.05
N LEU A 97 -7.94 0.37 14.09
CA LEU A 97 -7.69 0.60 12.67
C LEU A 97 -8.00 2.03 12.24
N LEU A 98 -9.12 2.58 12.72
CA LEU A 98 -9.53 3.95 12.40
C LEU A 98 -8.58 4.99 13.01
N SER A 99 -7.97 4.70 14.17
CA SER A 99 -6.94 5.55 14.78
C SER A 99 -5.68 5.65 13.90
N GLN A 100 -5.42 4.63 13.08
CA GLN A 100 -4.30 4.58 12.13
C GLN A 100 -4.70 5.21 10.79
N GLU A 101 -5.29 6.41 10.82
CA GLU A 101 -5.82 7.12 9.64
C GLU A 101 -4.82 7.18 8.47
N HIS A 102 -3.53 7.29 8.76
CA HIS A 102 -2.45 7.39 7.78
C HIS A 102 -2.27 6.11 6.94
N LEU A 103 -2.75 4.96 7.41
CA LEU A 103 -2.78 3.70 6.65
C LEU A 103 -4.02 3.58 5.77
N LEU A 104 -5.11 4.26 6.14
CA LEU A 104 -6.40 4.24 5.43
C LEU A 104 -6.47 5.33 4.35
N LYS A 105 -5.79 6.46 4.56
CA LYS A 105 -5.76 7.56 3.58
C LYS A 105 -4.95 7.16 2.35
N PRO A 106 -5.49 7.36 1.13
CA PRO A 106 -4.70 7.22 -0.09
C PRO A 106 -3.52 8.20 -0.02
N ARG A 107 -2.30 7.66 -0.11
CA ARG A 107 -1.09 8.49 -0.11
C ARG A 107 -0.71 8.83 -1.54
N LEU A 108 -0.42 10.11 -1.76
CA LEU A 108 0.25 10.55 -2.97
C LEU A 108 1.67 10.01 -2.94
N GLU A 109 1.97 9.17 -3.90
CA GLU A 109 3.31 8.70 -4.18
C GLU A 109 3.95 9.67 -5.16
N ILE A 110 5.10 10.24 -4.78
CA ILE A 110 5.86 11.15 -5.62
C ILE A 110 7.14 10.47 -6.06
N LEU A 111 7.45 10.60 -7.34
CA LEU A 111 8.69 10.11 -7.94
C LEU A 111 9.34 11.23 -8.75
N GLU A 112 10.63 11.43 -8.58
CA GLU A 112 11.42 12.42 -9.32
C GLU A 112 12.52 11.72 -10.12
N VAL A 113 12.49 11.89 -11.44
CA VAL A 113 13.57 11.46 -12.34
C VAL A 113 14.43 12.66 -12.67
N ARG A 114 15.73 12.56 -12.40
CA ARG A 114 16.73 13.52 -12.82
C ARG A 114 17.56 12.92 -13.95
N PHE A 115 17.72 13.70 -15.00
CA PHE A 115 18.46 13.35 -16.20
C PHE A 115 19.47 14.46 -16.50
N SER A 116 20.71 14.09 -16.78
CA SER A 116 21.71 15.01 -17.31
C SER A 116 22.49 14.29 -18.40
N LEU A 117 22.77 15.02 -19.47
CA LEU A 117 23.58 14.56 -20.58
C LEU A 117 24.88 15.37 -20.60
N GLN A 118 26.00 14.69 -20.37
CA GLN A 118 27.34 15.27 -20.44
C GLN A 118 28.11 14.54 -21.54
N GLU A 119 28.47 15.25 -22.60
CA GLU A 119 29.14 14.69 -23.78
C GLU A 119 28.41 13.45 -24.35
N MET A 120 29.00 12.26 -24.20
CA MET A 120 28.46 10.99 -24.67
C MET A 120 27.91 10.11 -23.53
N GLN A 121 27.73 10.68 -22.33
CA GLN A 121 27.20 9.99 -21.15
C GLN A 121 25.92 10.65 -20.66
N ALA A 122 24.95 9.81 -20.30
CA ALA A 122 23.75 10.23 -19.62
C ALA A 122 23.69 9.64 -18.21
N PHE A 123 23.36 10.52 -17.27
CA PHE A 123 23.25 10.25 -15.86
C PHE A 123 21.77 10.25 -15.46
N PHE A 124 21.35 9.19 -14.79
CA PHE A 124 20.01 9.04 -14.26
C PHE A 124 20.05 8.91 -12.75
N ARG A 125 19.21 9.70 -12.08
CA ARG A 125 18.94 9.54 -10.64
C ARG A 125 17.45 9.62 -10.39
N ILE A 126 16.90 8.61 -9.74
CA ILE A 126 15.48 8.47 -9.49
C ILE A 126 15.25 8.44 -7.99
N PHE A 127 14.44 9.37 -7.50
CA PHE A 127 14.00 9.42 -6.11
C PHE A 127 12.52 9.07 -6.02
N GLY A 128 12.14 8.29 -5.02
CA GLY A 128 10.74 7.93 -4.80
C GLY A 128 10.34 8.00 -3.33
N SER A 129 9.13 8.48 -3.06
CA SER A 129 8.56 8.46 -1.71
C SER A 129 8.21 7.06 -1.22
N CYS A 130 8.18 6.05 -2.09
CA CYS A 130 7.85 4.66 -1.78
C CYS A 130 8.99 3.72 -2.18
N SER A 131 9.59 3.04 -1.20
CA SER A 131 10.74 2.14 -1.42
C SER A 131 10.39 0.93 -2.29
N THR A 132 9.21 0.34 -2.10
CA THR A 132 8.78 -0.83 -2.90
C THR A 132 8.69 -0.52 -4.39
N THR A 133 8.36 0.72 -4.74
CA THR A 133 8.29 1.15 -6.14
C THR A 133 9.69 1.34 -6.73
N ILE A 134 10.61 1.93 -5.96
CA ILE A 134 12.02 2.04 -6.38
C ILE A 134 12.66 0.66 -6.52
N GLU A 135 12.33 -0.29 -5.64
CA GLU A 135 12.73 -1.69 -5.75
C GLU A 135 12.19 -2.34 -7.03
N ALA A 136 10.88 -2.20 -7.31
CA ALA A 136 10.28 -2.73 -8.54
C ALA A 136 10.92 -2.12 -9.81
N LEU A 137 11.21 -0.81 -9.82
CA LEU A 137 11.90 -0.16 -10.93
C LEU A 137 13.33 -0.67 -11.09
N ALA A 138 14.06 -0.89 -10.00
CA ALA A 138 15.41 -1.44 -10.03
C ALA A 138 15.44 -2.87 -10.61
N GLU A 139 14.40 -3.67 -10.41
CA GLU A 139 14.27 -5.02 -11.01
C GLU A 139 13.94 -4.99 -12.52
N GLN A 140 13.34 -3.89 -12.99
CA GLN A 140 13.00 -3.68 -14.39
C GLN A 140 14.17 -3.14 -15.21
N ILE A 141 15.07 -2.37 -14.60
CA ILE A 141 16.19 -1.72 -15.26
C ILE A 141 17.43 -2.61 -15.17
N THR A 142 18.12 -2.81 -16.29
CA THR A 142 19.40 -3.52 -16.31
C THR A 142 20.41 -2.74 -17.13
N VAL A 143 21.54 -2.42 -16.51
CA VAL A 143 22.70 -1.81 -17.19
C VAL A 143 23.62 -2.92 -17.66
N PHE A 144 24.15 -2.81 -18.86
CA PHE A 144 25.12 -3.72 -19.44
C PHE A 144 26.38 -2.95 -19.81
N THR A 145 27.54 -3.51 -19.54
CA THR A 145 28.82 -2.98 -20.04
C THR A 145 29.33 -3.79 -21.21
N GLY A 146 29.87 -3.10 -22.21
CA GLY A 146 30.62 -3.65 -23.32
C GLY A 146 31.94 -2.91 -23.49
N GLN A 147 33.06 -3.63 -23.44
CA GLN A 147 34.39 -3.06 -23.60
C GLN A 147 34.81 -3.16 -25.07
N GLN A 148 35.05 -2.06 -25.77
CA GLN A 148 35.70 -2.10 -27.08
C GLN A 148 37.21 -2.04 -26.89
N SER A 149 37.90 -3.11 -27.26
CA SER A 149 39.37 -3.13 -27.35
C SER A 149 39.71 -2.70 -28.76
N GLY A 150 40.53 -1.65 -28.93
CA GLY A 150 41.07 -1.30 -30.24
C GLY A 150 41.83 -2.48 -30.83
N GLN A 151 41.20 -3.23 -31.74
CA GLN A 151 41.89 -4.20 -32.58
C GLN A 151 41.99 -3.61 -33.98
N GLY A 152 43.23 -3.59 -34.48
CA GLY A 152 43.56 -3.19 -35.84
C GLY A 152 42.77 -3.98 -36.88
N TRP A 153 42.70 -3.39 -38.07
CA TRP A 153 41.89 -3.70 -39.26
C TRP A 153 41.96 -5.12 -39.87
N ASN A 154 42.08 -6.21 -39.10
CA ASN A 154 42.22 -7.56 -39.66
C ASN A 154 41.35 -8.62 -38.97
N SER A 155 40.02 -8.50 -39.05
CA SER A 155 39.08 -9.62 -38.86
C SER A 155 37.73 -9.34 -39.54
N PRO A 156 37.26 -10.18 -40.48
CA PRO A 156 35.95 -10.02 -41.13
C PRO A 156 34.77 -10.59 -40.30
N PHE A 157 35.00 -11.03 -39.05
CA PHE A 157 33.95 -11.54 -38.19
C PHE A 157 33.91 -10.75 -36.87
N THR A 158 32.93 -9.84 -36.76
CA THR A 158 32.54 -9.21 -35.50
C THR A 158 31.95 -10.28 -34.58
N SER A 159 32.76 -10.85 -33.68
CA SER A 159 32.24 -11.65 -32.59
C SER A 159 31.33 -10.76 -31.74
N GLN A 160 30.07 -11.18 -31.55
CA GLN A 160 29.15 -10.49 -30.63
C GLN A 160 29.78 -10.50 -29.24
N LYS A 161 30.39 -9.37 -28.85
CA LYS A 161 31.08 -9.25 -27.58
C LYS A 161 30.05 -9.36 -26.45
N GLN A 162 30.27 -10.31 -25.55
CA GLN A 162 29.32 -10.66 -24.50
C GLN A 162 29.10 -9.46 -23.57
N LEU A 163 27.87 -8.94 -23.57
CA LEU A 163 27.47 -7.85 -22.69
C LEU A 163 27.27 -8.39 -21.27
N VAL A 164 27.98 -7.81 -20.31
CA VAL A 164 27.93 -8.23 -18.90
C VAL A 164 26.97 -7.30 -18.15
N PRO A 165 25.99 -7.83 -17.39
CA PRO A 165 25.11 -7.00 -16.58
C PRO A 165 25.90 -6.37 -15.42
N LEU A 166 25.64 -5.09 -15.15
CA LEU A 166 26.16 -4.35 -14.01
C LEU A 166 25.02 -4.11 -13.00
N PRO A 167 25.32 -4.22 -11.69
CA PRO A 167 24.37 -3.82 -10.67
C PRO A 167 24.09 -2.32 -10.75
N LEU A 168 22.84 -1.93 -10.47
CA LEU A 168 22.47 -0.53 -10.32
C LEU A 168 23.01 0.01 -8.99
N GLU A 169 23.34 1.30 -8.95
CA GLU A 169 23.75 1.96 -7.72
C GLU A 169 22.49 2.36 -6.92
N ARG A 170 22.44 1.94 -5.65
CA ARG A 170 21.35 2.30 -4.73
C ARG A 170 21.90 3.00 -3.49
N PRO A 171 22.01 4.35 -3.53
CA PRO A 171 22.44 5.12 -2.36
C PRO A 171 21.52 4.94 -1.14
N SER A 172 20.23 4.65 -1.37
CA SER A 172 19.25 4.33 -0.32
C SER A 172 18.09 3.49 -0.86
N HIS A 173 17.17 3.05 0.01
CA HIS A 173 15.92 2.38 -0.41
C HIS A 173 14.97 3.28 -1.24
N HIS A 174 15.22 4.59 -1.27
CA HIS A 174 14.42 5.58 -1.96
C HIS A 174 15.15 6.25 -3.13
N ASP A 175 16.35 5.77 -3.48
CA ASP A 175 17.25 6.40 -4.44
C ASP A 175 17.88 5.33 -5.36
N LEU A 176 17.80 5.57 -6.66
CA LEU A 176 18.31 4.69 -7.70
C LEU A 176 19.12 5.51 -8.70
N VAL A 177 20.36 5.08 -8.96
CA VAL A 177 21.29 5.76 -9.87
C VAL A 177 21.83 4.79 -10.90
N PHE A 178 21.90 5.25 -12.15
CA PHE A 178 22.57 4.53 -13.22
C PHE A 178 23.06 5.45 -14.34
N LEU A 179 23.97 4.92 -15.16
CA LEU A 179 24.57 5.63 -16.28
C LEU A 179 24.40 4.85 -17.57
N CYS A 180 24.31 5.57 -18.69
CA CYS A 180 24.36 4.99 -20.03
C CYS A 180 25.19 5.87 -20.98
N GLY A 181 25.62 5.31 -22.09
CA GLY A 181 26.47 6.00 -23.07
C GLY A 181 27.90 5.46 -23.10
N THR A 182 28.84 6.25 -23.61
CA THR A 182 30.24 5.81 -23.77
C THR A 182 31.18 6.58 -22.84
N GLU A 183 32.05 5.84 -22.16
CA GLU A 183 33.12 6.35 -21.30
C GLU A 183 34.48 6.14 -21.96
N TYR A 184 35.27 7.21 -22.02
CA TYR A 184 36.67 7.16 -22.43
C TYR A 184 37.53 6.99 -21.17
N SER A 185 38.09 5.80 -20.99
CA SER A 185 39.07 5.56 -19.92
C SER A 185 40.47 5.98 -20.37
N ALA A 186 41.33 6.37 -19.42
CA ALA A 186 42.73 6.71 -19.64
C ALA A 186 43.52 5.47 -20.13
N GLY A 187 43.46 5.18 -21.42
CA GLY A 187 44.13 4.04 -22.06
C GLY A 187 43.52 3.52 -23.37
N ASP A 188 42.89 4.37 -24.20
CA ASP A 188 42.26 4.01 -25.50
C ASP A 188 41.16 2.94 -25.43
N GLN A 189 40.61 2.70 -24.24
CA GLN A 189 39.56 1.72 -24.03
C GLN A 189 38.21 2.42 -23.87
N VAL A 190 37.34 2.20 -24.86
CA VAL A 190 35.97 2.74 -24.83
C VAL A 190 35.07 1.72 -24.14
N VAL A 191 34.48 2.15 -23.02
CA VAL A 191 33.49 1.35 -22.27
C VAL A 191 32.10 1.89 -22.60
N ALA A 192 31.28 1.08 -23.25
CA ALA A 192 29.90 1.43 -23.57
C ALA A 192 28.95 0.82 -22.54
N ARG A 193 28.08 1.64 -21.95
CA ARG A 193 26.99 1.23 -21.06
C ARG A 193 25.66 1.28 -21.80
N TYR A 194 25.02 0.12 -21.92
CA TYR A 194 23.68 -0.03 -22.51
C TYR A 194 22.65 -0.25 -21.41
N VAL A 195 21.43 0.22 -21.59
CA VAL A 195 20.32 0.05 -20.64
C VAL A 195 19.16 -0.66 -21.32
N SER A 196 18.54 -1.59 -20.61
CA SER A 196 17.25 -2.19 -20.97
C SER A 196 16.26 -1.94 -19.83
N ILE A 197 15.01 -1.66 -20.18
CA ILE A 197 13.92 -1.38 -19.24
C ILE A 197 12.75 -2.29 -19.59
N LYS A 198 12.50 -3.31 -18.77
CA LYS A 198 11.40 -4.26 -18.99
C LYS A 198 10.04 -3.52 -19.03
N PRO A 199 9.08 -3.99 -19.84
CA PRO A 199 9.11 -5.20 -20.67
C PRO A 199 9.90 -5.05 -21.99
N ASP A 200 10.44 -3.87 -22.28
CA ASP A 200 11.23 -3.62 -23.48
C ASP A 200 12.69 -4.10 -23.30
N ASN A 201 13.00 -5.23 -23.92
CA ASN A 201 14.31 -5.87 -23.83
C ASN A 201 15.36 -5.24 -24.78
N ARG A 202 15.05 -4.12 -25.46
CA ARG A 202 16.04 -3.40 -26.28
C ARG A 202 17.15 -2.85 -25.39
N LYS A 203 18.38 -2.99 -25.88
CA LYS A 203 19.59 -2.45 -25.23
C LYS A 203 19.92 -1.11 -25.85
N LEU A 204 19.55 -0.04 -25.15
CA LEU A 204 19.70 1.34 -25.61
C LEU A 204 20.99 1.95 -25.07
N ILE A 205 21.75 2.64 -25.91
CA ILE A 205 22.96 3.38 -25.52
C ILE A 205 22.73 4.88 -25.43
N ASN A 206 21.79 5.41 -26.21
CA ASN A 206 21.49 6.84 -26.26
C ASN A 206 20.63 7.23 -25.04
N GLY A 207 21.12 8.17 -24.22
CA GLY A 207 20.44 8.62 -23.01
C GLY A 207 19.05 9.18 -23.24
N THR A 208 18.82 9.95 -24.31
CA THR A 208 17.49 10.50 -24.62
C THR A 208 16.47 9.41 -24.94
N ASN A 209 16.89 8.33 -25.62
CA ASN A 209 16.02 7.19 -25.88
C ASN A 209 15.70 6.40 -24.60
N VAL A 210 16.69 6.23 -23.71
CA VAL A 210 16.50 5.60 -22.39
C VAL A 210 15.54 6.42 -21.55
N LEU A 211 15.70 7.74 -21.52
CA LEU A 211 14.80 8.66 -20.83
C LEU A 211 13.38 8.53 -21.37
N GLY A 212 13.18 8.62 -22.69
CA GLY A 212 11.87 8.51 -23.30
C GLY A 212 11.15 7.20 -22.93
N LEU A 213 11.87 6.08 -22.97
CA LEU A 213 11.34 4.77 -22.58
C LEU A 213 11.01 4.70 -21.07
N LEU A 214 11.86 5.27 -20.22
CA LEU A 214 11.62 5.33 -18.77
C LEU A 214 10.37 6.15 -18.45
N LEU A 215 10.23 7.35 -19.02
CA LEU A 215 9.06 8.20 -18.78
C LEU A 215 7.78 7.54 -19.28
N ASP A 216 7.81 6.91 -20.47
CA ASP A 216 6.67 6.13 -21.01
C ASP A 216 6.30 4.95 -20.11
N SER A 217 7.29 4.24 -19.57
CA SER A 217 7.07 3.14 -18.62
C SER A 217 6.39 3.62 -17.34
N LEU A 218 6.82 4.76 -16.78
CA LEU A 218 6.19 5.36 -15.59
C LEU A 218 4.75 5.77 -15.85
N LEU A 219 4.48 6.40 -17.00
CA LEU A 219 3.12 6.78 -17.39
C LEU A 219 2.20 5.55 -17.54
N LYS A 220 2.71 4.46 -18.12
CA LYS A 220 1.98 3.18 -18.23
C LYS A 220 1.74 2.51 -16.87
N ASP A 221 2.65 2.71 -15.91
CA ASP A 221 2.50 2.25 -14.52
C ASP A 221 1.55 3.13 -13.69
N GLY A 222 0.84 4.06 -14.33
CA GLY A 222 -0.20 4.89 -13.72
C GLY A 222 0.31 6.14 -13.02
N PHE A 223 1.59 6.50 -13.18
CA PHE A 223 2.07 7.81 -12.79
C PHE A 223 1.57 8.89 -13.75
N ARG A 224 1.38 10.10 -13.22
CA ARG A 224 1.09 11.31 -13.97
C ARG A 224 2.26 12.28 -13.84
N LEU A 225 2.75 12.80 -14.96
CA LEU A 225 3.76 13.86 -14.95
C LEU A 225 3.13 15.17 -14.46
N ILE A 226 3.68 15.76 -13.41
CA ILE A 226 3.17 17.02 -12.81
C ILE A 226 4.09 18.21 -13.02
N SER A 227 5.39 17.98 -13.25
CA SER A 227 6.35 19.06 -13.44
C SER A 227 7.54 18.62 -14.29
N THR A 228 8.04 19.54 -15.12
CA THR A 228 9.32 19.42 -15.82
C THR A 228 10.08 20.71 -15.64
N ARG A 229 11.30 20.63 -15.13
CA ARG A 229 12.15 21.81 -14.85
C ARG A 229 13.61 21.51 -15.18
N THR A 230 14.36 22.55 -15.53
CA THR A 230 15.82 22.48 -15.66
C THR A 230 16.44 23.17 -14.45
N VAL A 231 17.22 22.43 -13.65
CA VAL A 231 17.66 22.89 -12.30
C VAL A 231 19.01 23.61 -12.33
N ALA A 232 19.90 23.29 -13.28
CA ALA A 232 21.22 23.90 -13.38
C ALA A 232 21.50 24.35 -14.82
N SER A 233 21.90 25.61 -15.02
CA SER A 233 22.23 26.17 -16.34
C SER A 233 23.56 25.65 -16.88
N GLU A 234 24.50 25.27 -16.00
CA GLU A 234 25.83 24.81 -16.37
C GLU A 234 25.83 23.32 -16.74
N GLU A 235 25.18 22.46 -15.96
CA GLU A 235 25.13 20.99 -16.17
C GLU A 235 23.84 20.49 -16.86
N LYS A 236 22.92 21.40 -17.21
CA LYS A 236 21.62 21.12 -17.86
C LYS A 236 20.91 19.89 -17.30
N VAL A 237 20.73 19.85 -15.97
CA VAL A 237 19.98 18.77 -15.32
C VAL A 237 18.49 19.00 -15.53
N GLU A 238 17.83 18.09 -16.23
CA GLU A 238 16.39 18.02 -16.41
C GLU A 238 15.77 17.20 -15.27
N CYS A 239 14.68 17.69 -14.71
CA CYS A 239 13.96 17.04 -13.62
C CYS A 239 12.49 16.87 -13.98
N TYR A 240 12.01 15.64 -13.88
CA TYR A 240 10.65 15.22 -14.16
C TYR A 240 10.02 14.71 -12.87
N THR A 241 8.98 15.37 -12.41
CA THR A 241 8.26 14.97 -11.19
C THR A 241 6.94 14.32 -11.57
N PHE A 242 6.70 13.15 -11.00
CA PHE A 242 5.55 12.31 -11.21
C PHE A 242 4.77 12.12 -9.91
N GLU A 243 3.45 11.96 -10.03
CA GLU A 243 2.57 11.59 -8.92
C GLU A 243 1.73 10.36 -9.28
N ARG A 244 1.40 9.55 -8.27
CA ARG A 244 0.40 8.48 -8.38
C ARG A 244 -0.40 8.40 -7.09
N MET A 245 -1.72 8.25 -7.19
CA MET A 245 -2.54 7.91 -6.04
C MET A 245 -2.40 6.41 -5.75
N LYS A 246 -1.73 6.06 -4.65
CA LYS A 246 -1.75 4.69 -4.15
C LYS A 246 -3.01 4.54 -3.30
N ARG A 247 -4.00 3.79 -3.81
CA ARG A 247 -5.16 3.41 -3.00
C ARG A 247 -4.65 2.64 -1.79
N ALA A 248 -5.11 3.02 -0.60
CA ALA A 248 -4.93 2.16 0.57
C ALA A 248 -5.55 0.81 0.23
N ALA A 249 -4.78 -0.28 0.34
CA ALA A 249 -5.38 -1.60 0.29
C ALA A 249 -6.38 -1.67 1.43
N GLY A 250 -7.63 -2.06 1.16
CA GLY A 250 -8.64 -2.22 2.20
C GLY A 250 -8.05 -3.07 3.32
N LEU A 251 -7.99 -2.53 4.54
CA LEU A 251 -7.46 -3.26 5.69
C LEU A 251 -8.49 -4.34 6.06
N ALA A 252 -8.22 -5.57 5.63
CA ALA A 252 -9.00 -6.74 6.00
C ALA A 252 -8.46 -7.33 7.30
N ILE A 253 -9.35 -7.58 8.26
CA ILE A 253 -8.96 -8.25 9.50
C ILE A 253 -9.04 -9.76 9.29
N MET A 254 -7.92 -10.46 9.44
CA MET A 254 -7.93 -11.91 9.69
C MET A 254 -8.29 -12.13 11.17
N VAL A 255 -9.58 -12.30 11.45
CA VAL A 255 -10.03 -12.68 12.79
C VAL A 255 -9.77 -14.17 12.99
N ASN A 256 -8.65 -14.52 13.63
CA ASN A 256 -8.48 -15.87 14.20
C ASN A 256 -9.42 -15.99 15.40
N GLN A 257 -10.65 -16.43 15.17
CA GLN A 257 -11.58 -16.76 16.25
C GLN A 257 -11.04 -18.00 16.97
N THR A 258 -10.45 -17.82 18.15
CA THR A 258 -10.20 -18.93 19.07
C THR A 258 -11.54 -19.40 19.61
N ALA A 259 -12.05 -20.51 19.07
CA ALA A 259 -13.21 -21.21 19.58
C ALA A 259 -13.03 -21.54 21.06
N GLY A 260 -14.05 -21.23 21.87
CA GLY A 260 -14.05 -21.37 23.31
C GLY A 260 -13.85 -22.81 23.78
N SER A 261 -13.03 -22.97 24.82
CA SER A 261 -13.04 -24.17 25.66
C SER A 261 -14.10 -24.00 26.75
N SER A 262 -15.30 -24.52 26.48
CA SER A 262 -16.24 -24.91 27.53
C SER A 262 -16.08 -26.41 27.78
N GLY A 263 -15.70 -26.77 29.00
CA GLY A 263 -15.56 -28.14 29.47
C GLY A 263 -15.88 -28.21 30.95
N VAL A 264 -17.16 -28.43 31.26
CA VAL A 264 -17.67 -28.72 32.60
C VAL A 264 -17.23 -30.15 32.99
N GLY A 265 -16.68 -30.30 34.19
CA GLY A 265 -16.33 -31.61 34.77
C GLY A 265 -16.35 -31.56 36.30
N GLN A 266 -17.46 -32.06 36.85
CA GLN A 266 -17.85 -32.19 38.27
C GLN A 266 -16.76 -32.52 39.31
N GLY A 267 -16.83 -31.81 40.44
CA GLY A 267 -17.15 -32.43 41.74
C GLY A 267 -16.00 -33.01 42.60
N ARG A 268 -15.70 -32.33 43.72
CA ARG A 268 -15.67 -32.98 45.05
C ARG A 268 -15.64 -31.98 46.20
N ARG A 269 -16.51 -32.25 47.18
CA ARG A 269 -16.63 -31.63 48.51
C ARG A 269 -15.39 -31.86 49.38
N SER A 270 -15.04 -30.87 50.20
CA SER A 270 -14.61 -31.01 51.62
C SER A 270 -14.34 -29.60 52.21
N GLN A 271 -15.24 -29.09 53.08
CA GLN A 271 -15.07 -28.91 54.54
C GLN A 271 -14.02 -27.86 54.95
N VAL A 272 -14.45 -26.73 55.57
CA VAL A 272 -14.26 -26.35 56.99
C VAL A 272 -12.78 -25.99 57.29
N GLN A 273 -12.40 -24.78 57.71
CA GLN A 273 -12.65 -24.20 59.04
C GLN A 273 -12.15 -22.75 59.11
N LYS A 274 -12.89 -21.88 59.81
CA LYS A 274 -12.41 -20.60 60.35
C LYS A 274 -11.40 -20.85 61.46
N GLY A 275 -10.38 -19.98 61.58
CA GLY A 275 -9.70 -19.73 62.85
C GLY A 275 -8.26 -19.26 62.73
N LYS A 276 -8.02 -17.95 62.74
CA LYS A 276 -7.53 -17.19 63.90
C LYS A 276 -7.51 -15.70 63.56
#